data_AF-A0A4Y3R4E2-F1
#
_entry.id   AF-A0A4Y3R4E2-F1
#
_cell.length_a   1.000
_cell.length_b   1.000
_cell.length_c   1.000
_cell.angle_alpha   90.00
_cell.angle_beta   90.00
_cell.angle_gamma   90.00
#
_symmetry.space_group_name_H-M   'P 1'
#
loop_
_entity.id
_entity.type
_entity.pdbx_description
1 polymer ?
#
loop_
_entity_poly.entity_id
_entity_poly.type
_entity_poly.pdbx_seq_one_letter_code
_entity_poly.pdbx_strand_id
1 'polypeptide(L)'
;MVENPGSAGNAANPADPADPADPANRANPVNPVNPVNRAYPALTYRDPRVAVDFLEKAFGFEQRHVYEGEDGGIVHAELRLGDAWILLGPAAESGPMGGLGPAAVYVVVADPDAHHTRAVETGAEIVMPLSDMDYGSREYAAKDPEGNLWSFGTYRPGV
;
A
#
# COMPACT_ATOMS: atom_id res chain seq x y z
N MET A 1 -22.24 63.55 -13.46
CA MET A 1 -22.20 62.54 -14.55
C MET A 1 -20.76 62.51 -15.04
N VAL A 2 -19.94 61.45 -15.03
CA VAL A 2 -19.96 60.01 -14.66
C VAL A 2 -18.47 59.58 -14.49
N GLU A 3 -18.20 58.44 -13.85
CA GLU A 3 -16.93 57.86 -13.37
C GLU A 3 -15.91 57.31 -14.42
N ASN A 4 -14.60 57.38 -14.07
CA ASN A 4 -13.42 56.43 -14.09
C ASN A 4 -13.21 55.39 -15.25
N PRO A 5 -12.09 54.61 -15.39
CA PRO A 5 -10.80 54.52 -14.65
C PRO A 5 -9.51 54.22 -15.49
N GLY A 6 -8.35 54.00 -14.84
CA GLY A 6 -7.35 53.01 -15.29
C GLY A 6 -5.85 53.39 -15.26
N SER A 7 -5.17 53.05 -14.16
CA SER A 7 -3.70 53.03 -14.02
C SER A 7 -3.16 51.64 -14.37
N ALA A 8 -2.10 51.57 -15.19
CA ALA A 8 -1.38 50.31 -15.49
C ALA A 8 -0.04 50.31 -14.75
N GLY A 9 0.11 49.40 -13.78
CA GLY A 9 1.37 49.10 -13.09
C GLY A 9 2.09 47.92 -13.75
N ASN A 10 3.41 48.09 -13.89
CA ASN A 10 4.37 47.20 -14.55
C ASN A 10 4.50 45.83 -13.83
N ALA A 11 4.56 44.73 -14.58
CA ALA A 11 4.67 43.36 -14.04
C ALA A 11 6.09 43.01 -13.58
N ALA A 12 6.22 42.32 -12.43
CA ALA A 12 7.49 41.81 -11.88
C ALA A 12 7.84 40.40 -12.41
N ASN A 13 9.14 40.09 -12.44
CA ASN A 13 9.76 38.89 -13.01
C ASN A 13 9.76 37.71 -12.00
N PRO A 14 9.48 36.44 -12.37
CA PRO A 14 9.11 35.37 -11.42
C PRO A 14 10.29 34.56 -10.85
N ALA A 15 11.50 35.12 -10.73
CA ALA A 15 12.71 34.37 -10.38
C ALA A 15 13.37 34.72 -9.04
N ASP A 16 12.76 35.58 -8.22
CA ASP A 16 13.27 35.83 -6.86
C ASP A 16 12.64 34.85 -5.86
N PRO A 17 13.41 34.13 -5.01
CA PRO A 17 12.83 33.35 -3.93
C PRO A 17 12.11 34.27 -2.94
N ALA A 18 10.84 33.98 -2.66
CA ALA A 18 9.98 34.83 -1.84
C ALA A 18 10.51 35.01 -0.41
N ASP A 19 10.40 36.24 0.11
CA ASP A 19 10.84 36.64 1.45
C ASP A 19 10.02 35.92 2.55
N PRO A 20 10.66 35.13 3.45
CA PRO A 20 9.97 34.42 4.51
C PRO A 20 9.34 35.31 5.59
N ALA A 21 9.57 36.62 5.58
CA ALA A 21 8.99 37.57 6.53
C ALA A 21 7.66 38.20 6.07
N ASP A 22 7.18 37.90 4.85
CA ASP A 22 5.95 38.50 4.31
C ASP A 22 4.67 38.01 5.07
N PRO A 23 3.89 38.92 5.70
CA PRO A 23 2.63 38.57 6.36
C PRO A 23 1.55 38.00 5.42
N ALA A 24 1.64 38.18 4.10
CA ALA A 24 0.75 37.55 3.12
C ALA A 24 0.97 36.02 3.00
N ASN A 25 2.09 35.48 3.48
CA ASN A 25 2.39 34.05 3.49
C ASN A 25 1.90 33.33 4.77
N ARG A 26 1.23 34.04 5.69
CA ARG A 26 0.76 33.51 6.99
C ARG A 26 -0.65 32.90 6.98
N ALA A 27 -1.30 32.81 5.83
CA ALA A 27 -2.64 32.23 5.71
C ALA A 27 -2.66 31.09 4.69
N ASN A 28 -1.93 30.02 4.96
CA ASN A 28 -2.30 28.74 4.37
C ASN A 28 -3.48 28.22 5.23
N PRO A 29 -4.69 28.02 4.69
CA PRO A 29 -5.74 27.37 5.46
C PRO A 29 -5.19 26.00 5.86
N VAL A 30 -4.98 25.82 7.16
CA VAL A 30 -4.62 24.53 7.75
C VAL A 30 -5.75 23.60 7.35
N ASN A 31 -5.54 22.80 6.31
CA ASN A 31 -6.47 21.76 5.95
C ASN A 31 -6.62 20.92 7.22
N PRO A 32 -7.82 20.74 7.79
CA PRO A 32 -7.96 19.92 8.97
C PRO A 32 -7.38 18.56 8.62
N VAL A 33 -6.25 18.20 9.23
CA VAL A 33 -5.66 16.88 9.08
C VAL A 33 -6.64 15.96 9.79
N ASN A 34 -7.65 15.48 9.05
CA ASN A 34 -8.38 14.29 9.45
C ASN A 34 -7.30 13.26 9.82
N PRO A 35 -7.36 12.59 10.97
CA PRO A 35 -6.34 11.61 11.31
C PRO A 35 -6.36 10.50 10.25
N VAL A 36 -5.40 10.56 9.32
CA VAL A 36 -5.23 9.64 8.19
C VAL A 36 -4.14 8.62 8.50
N ASN A 37 -4.10 8.14 9.74
CA ASN A 37 -3.14 7.12 10.14
C ASN A 37 -3.59 5.78 9.54
N ARG A 38 -2.93 5.36 8.46
CA ARG A 38 -3.05 4.02 7.86
C ARG A 38 -1.74 3.28 8.03
N ALA A 39 -1.82 2.00 8.35
CA ALA A 39 -0.66 1.12 8.36
C ALA A 39 -0.67 0.27 7.09
N TYR A 40 0.48 0.17 6.44
CA TYR A 40 0.68 -0.66 5.25
C TYR A 40 1.84 -1.60 5.55
N PRO A 41 1.65 -2.93 5.45
CA PRO A 41 2.76 -3.87 5.57
C PRO A 41 3.75 -3.57 4.45
N ALA A 42 5.03 -3.46 4.80
CA ALA A 42 6.13 -3.40 3.85
C ALA A 42 6.87 -4.74 3.90
N LEU A 43 6.72 -5.53 2.85
CA LEU A 43 7.31 -6.87 2.73
C LEU A 43 8.56 -6.82 1.87
N THR A 44 9.49 -7.72 2.15
CA THR A 44 10.72 -7.86 1.37
C THR A 44 10.80 -9.26 0.78
N TYR A 45 11.23 -9.35 -0.48
CA TYR A 45 11.31 -10.59 -1.24
C TYR A 45 12.66 -10.72 -1.92
N ARG A 46 13.25 -11.92 -1.91
CA ARG A 46 14.45 -12.21 -2.71
C ARG A 46 14.15 -12.12 -4.21
N ASP A 47 12.94 -12.50 -4.62
CA ASP A 47 12.44 -12.27 -5.97
C ASP A 47 11.07 -11.56 -5.93
N PRO A 48 11.06 -10.21 -5.93
CA PRO A 48 9.82 -9.45 -5.88
C PRO A 48 8.91 -9.67 -7.09
N ARG A 49 9.47 -10.06 -8.25
CA ARG A 49 8.67 -10.33 -9.46
C ARG A 49 7.84 -11.60 -9.26
N VAL A 50 8.48 -12.66 -8.77
CA VAL A 50 7.79 -13.92 -8.43
C VAL A 50 6.74 -13.70 -7.34
N ALA A 51 7.06 -12.87 -6.34
CA ALA A 51 6.11 -12.53 -5.28
C ALA A 51 4.88 -11.79 -5.82
N VAL A 52 5.07 -10.76 -6.64
CA VAL A 52 3.96 -10.00 -7.26
C VAL A 52 3.06 -10.92 -8.08
N ASP A 53 3.66 -11.74 -8.96
CA ASP A 53 2.93 -12.70 -9.78
C ASP A 53 2.10 -13.68 -8.94
N PHE A 54 2.66 -14.17 -7.84
CA PHE A 54 1.97 -15.09 -6.94
C PHE A 54 0.82 -14.39 -6.21
N LEU A 55 1.06 -13.21 -5.63
CA LEU A 55 0.05 -12.47 -4.86
C LEU A 55 -1.14 -12.06 -5.75
N GLU A 56 -0.88 -11.72 -7.02
CA GLU A 56 -1.93 -11.47 -7.99
C GLU A 56 -2.70 -12.75 -8.34
N LYS A 57 -2.01 -13.83 -8.73
CA LYS A 57 -2.67 -15.06 -9.18
C LYS A 57 -3.42 -15.75 -8.04
N ALA A 58 -2.75 -15.98 -6.92
CA ALA A 58 -3.28 -16.77 -5.81
C ALA A 58 -4.23 -15.98 -4.91
N PHE A 59 -3.92 -14.71 -4.60
CA PHE A 59 -4.65 -13.91 -3.62
C PHE A 59 -5.42 -12.73 -4.24
N GLY A 60 -5.37 -12.56 -5.56
CA GLY A 60 -6.19 -11.58 -6.25
C GLY A 60 -5.80 -10.13 -6.02
N PHE A 61 -4.57 -9.88 -5.55
CA PHE A 61 -4.04 -8.52 -5.52
C PHE A 61 -3.90 -7.96 -6.94
N GLU A 62 -4.18 -6.67 -7.08
CA GLU A 62 -3.93 -5.89 -8.29
C GLU A 62 -2.62 -5.11 -8.17
N GLN A 63 -1.80 -5.15 -9.21
CA GLN A 63 -0.65 -4.25 -9.35
C GLN A 63 -1.14 -2.82 -9.58
N ARG A 64 -0.78 -1.90 -8.68
CA ARG A 64 -1.14 -0.48 -8.82
C ARG A 64 0.04 0.33 -9.33
N HIS A 65 1.20 0.14 -8.71
CA HIS A 65 2.44 0.78 -9.12
C HIS A 65 3.59 -0.24 -8.99
N VAL A 66 4.43 -0.30 -10.02
CA VAL A 66 5.65 -1.11 -10.03
C VAL A 66 6.78 -0.22 -10.55
N TYR A 67 7.84 -0.11 -9.75
CA TYR A 67 9.02 0.67 -10.06
C TYR A 67 10.19 -0.29 -10.27
N GLU A 68 10.78 -0.22 -11.45
CA GLU A 68 11.94 -1.03 -11.84
C GLU A 68 13.22 -0.21 -11.73
N GLY A 69 14.31 -0.88 -11.33
CA GLY A 69 15.67 -0.35 -11.35
C GLY A 69 16.30 -0.40 -12.73
N GLU A 70 17.55 0.07 -12.83
CA GLU A 70 18.30 0.09 -14.10
C GLU A 70 18.56 -1.30 -14.68
N ASP A 71 18.58 -2.33 -13.84
CA ASP A 71 18.73 -3.75 -14.20
C ASP A 71 17.39 -4.43 -14.56
N GLY A 72 16.29 -3.69 -14.51
CA GLY A 72 14.94 -4.21 -14.70
C GLY A 72 14.40 -4.98 -13.50
N GLY A 73 15.10 -5.03 -12.37
CA GLY A 73 14.57 -5.61 -11.12
C GLY A 73 13.51 -4.71 -10.50
N ILE A 74 12.48 -5.28 -9.86
CA ILE A 74 11.52 -4.47 -9.08
C ILE A 74 12.23 -3.94 -7.84
N VAL A 75 12.30 -2.62 -7.71
CA VAL A 75 12.84 -1.93 -6.53
C VAL A 75 11.76 -1.51 -5.55
N HIS A 76 10.52 -1.35 -6.04
CA HIS A 76 9.34 -1.08 -5.22
C HIS A 76 8.07 -1.47 -5.98
N ALA A 77 7.08 -2.03 -5.28
CA ALA A 77 5.73 -2.20 -5.82
C ALA A 77 4.66 -1.94 -4.75
N GLU A 78 3.51 -1.50 -5.24
CA GLU A 78 2.29 -1.26 -4.48
C GLU A 78 1.19 -2.17 -5.03
N LEU A 79 0.71 -3.08 -4.18
CA LEU A 79 -0.38 -3.98 -4.54
C LEU A 79 -1.63 -3.69 -3.72
N ARG A 80 -2.80 -3.91 -4.33
CA ARG A 80 -4.11 -3.61 -3.74
C ARG A 80 -5.06 -4.80 -3.83
N LEU A 81 -5.80 -5.07 -2.75
CA LEU A 81 -6.96 -5.98 -2.75
C LEU A 81 -8.13 -5.29 -2.07
N GLY A 82 -9.14 -4.87 -2.84
CA GLY A 82 -10.23 -4.05 -2.29
C GLY A 82 -9.68 -2.74 -1.73
N ASP A 83 -9.78 -2.50 -0.43
CA ASP A 83 -9.18 -1.33 0.24
C ASP A 83 -7.89 -1.64 1.02
N ALA A 84 -7.45 -2.90 1.00
CA ALA A 84 -6.17 -3.31 1.56
C ALA A 84 -5.03 -2.96 0.60
N TRP A 85 -3.94 -2.45 1.15
CA TRP A 85 -2.73 -2.10 0.44
C TRP A 85 -1.52 -2.73 1.11
N ILE A 86 -0.60 -3.22 0.30
CA ILE A 86 0.72 -3.67 0.74
C ILE A 86 1.79 -2.99 -0.09
N LEU A 87 2.94 -2.81 0.52
CA LEU A 87 4.16 -2.35 -0.11
C LEU A 87 5.12 -3.53 -0.18
N LEU A 88 5.87 -3.65 -1.26
CA LEU A 88 6.94 -4.63 -1.33
C LEU A 88 8.17 -4.13 -2.08
N GLY A 89 9.31 -4.76 -1.82
CA GLY A 89 10.58 -4.47 -2.46
C GLY A 89 11.58 -5.62 -2.32
N PRO A 90 12.80 -5.46 -2.85
CA PRO A 90 13.83 -6.47 -2.77
C PRO A 90 14.29 -6.66 -1.33
N ALA A 91 14.58 -7.91 -0.97
CA ALA A 91 15.24 -8.25 0.27
C ALA A 91 16.66 -7.69 0.28
N ALA A 92 17.05 -7.14 1.42
CA ALA A 92 18.42 -6.73 1.69
C ALA A 92 19.08 -7.74 2.63
N GLU A 93 20.38 -7.96 2.44
CA GLU A 93 21.19 -8.79 3.35
C GLU A 93 21.60 -8.01 4.61
N SER A 94 21.58 -6.67 4.56
CA SER A 94 22.05 -5.81 5.65
C SER A 94 21.29 -4.48 5.68
N GLY A 95 21.53 -3.69 6.73
CA GLY A 95 20.85 -2.42 6.97
C GLY A 95 19.49 -2.59 7.66
N PRO A 96 18.70 -1.51 7.79
CA PRO A 96 17.46 -1.54 8.58
C PRO A 96 16.38 -2.52 8.08
N MET A 97 16.43 -2.88 6.79
CA MET A 97 15.53 -3.85 6.15
C MET A 97 16.21 -5.21 5.94
N GLY A 98 17.41 -5.41 6.49
CA GLY A 98 18.21 -6.61 6.31
C GLY A 98 17.64 -7.81 7.06
N GLY A 99 17.50 -8.95 6.38
CA GLY A 99 17.05 -10.20 7.02
C GLY A 99 15.62 -10.16 7.59
N LEU A 100 14.77 -9.26 7.06
CA LEU A 100 13.36 -9.21 7.43
C LEU A 100 12.60 -10.41 6.84
N GLY A 101 11.62 -10.88 7.61
CA GLY A 101 10.76 -12.00 7.24
C GLY A 101 11.15 -13.33 7.88
N PRO A 102 10.27 -14.36 7.81
CA PRO A 102 8.92 -14.28 7.26
C PRO A 102 8.00 -13.37 8.10
N ALA A 103 7.10 -12.67 7.43
CA ALA A 103 6.09 -11.81 8.05
C ALA A 103 4.74 -12.53 8.16
N ALA A 104 3.81 -11.96 8.92
CA ALA A 104 2.41 -12.37 8.95
C ALA A 104 1.50 -11.19 8.60
N VAL A 105 0.58 -11.39 7.66
CA VAL A 105 -0.38 -10.38 7.22
C VAL A 105 -1.78 -10.97 7.31
N TYR A 106 -2.70 -10.24 7.95
CA TYR A 106 -4.13 -10.56 7.96
C TYR A 106 -4.87 -9.60 7.02
N VAL A 107 -5.65 -10.15 6.09
CA VAL A 107 -6.44 -9.36 5.14
C VAL A 107 -7.92 -9.70 5.30
N VAL A 108 -8.73 -8.68 5.51
CA VAL A 108 -10.18 -8.83 5.56
C VAL A 108 -10.73 -8.99 4.15
N VAL A 109 -11.44 -10.08 3.91
CA VAL A 109 -12.11 -10.35 2.63
C VAL A 109 -13.61 -10.54 2.85
N ALA A 110 -14.40 -10.18 1.83
CA ALA A 110 -15.87 -10.31 1.92
C ALA A 110 -16.33 -11.78 1.78
N ASP A 111 -15.60 -12.58 1.01
CA ASP A 111 -15.92 -13.98 0.73
C ASP A 111 -14.65 -14.85 0.86
N PRO A 112 -14.35 -15.35 2.08
CA PRO A 112 -13.22 -16.23 2.32
C PRO A 112 -13.28 -17.55 1.55
N ASP A 113 -14.47 -18.07 1.23
CA ASP A 113 -14.66 -19.33 0.49
C ASP A 113 -14.19 -19.22 -0.96
N ALA A 114 -14.66 -18.17 -1.65
CA ALA A 114 -14.22 -17.89 -3.01
C ALA A 114 -12.72 -17.57 -3.06
N HIS A 115 -12.23 -16.79 -2.09
CA HIS A 115 -10.81 -16.44 -2.01
C HIS A 115 -9.93 -17.66 -1.73
N HIS A 116 -10.34 -18.55 -0.82
CA HIS A 116 -9.66 -19.82 -0.55
C HIS A 116 -9.62 -20.73 -1.76
N THR A 117 -10.74 -20.85 -2.49
CA THR A 117 -10.82 -21.67 -3.72
C THR A 117 -9.78 -21.22 -4.75
N ARG A 118 -9.68 -19.91 -5.00
CA ARG A 118 -8.67 -19.32 -5.89
C ARG A 118 -7.23 -19.67 -5.46
N ALA A 119 -6.94 -19.54 -4.17
CA ALA A 119 -5.61 -19.83 -3.63
C ALA A 119 -5.23 -21.30 -3.83
N VAL A 120 -6.16 -22.23 -3.55
CA VAL A 120 -5.97 -23.67 -3.76
C VAL A 120 -5.74 -23.98 -5.25
N GLU A 121 -6.55 -23.42 -6.15
CA GLU A 121 -6.42 -23.64 -7.59
C GLU A 121 -5.09 -23.14 -8.17
N THR A 122 -4.50 -22.11 -7.56
CA THR A 122 -3.17 -21.58 -7.93
C THR A 122 -2.02 -22.37 -7.30
N GLY A 123 -2.32 -23.32 -6.41
CA GLY A 123 -1.33 -24.16 -5.74
C GLY A 123 -0.65 -23.49 -4.53
N ALA A 124 -1.31 -22.51 -3.89
CA ALA A 124 -0.81 -21.94 -2.64
C ALA A 124 -0.75 -23.00 -1.52
N GLU A 125 0.29 -22.95 -0.69
CA GLU A 125 0.43 -23.84 0.47
C GLU A 125 -0.56 -23.41 1.57
N ILE A 126 -1.70 -24.08 1.67
CA ILE A 126 -2.67 -23.86 2.75
C ILE A 126 -2.12 -24.47 4.05
N VAL A 127 -1.85 -23.62 5.05
CA VAL A 127 -1.31 -24.03 6.35
C VAL A 127 -2.36 -24.03 7.46
N MET A 128 -3.47 -23.32 7.25
CA MET A 128 -4.68 -23.43 8.06
C MET A 128 -5.86 -23.56 7.10
N PRO A 129 -6.59 -24.68 7.11
CA PRO A 129 -7.74 -24.86 6.23
C PRO A 129 -8.82 -23.84 6.54
N LEU A 130 -9.68 -23.55 5.55
CA LEU A 130 -10.83 -22.68 5.75
C LEU A 130 -11.77 -23.26 6.81
N SER A 131 -11.97 -22.52 7.89
CA SER A 131 -12.84 -22.92 9.01
C SER A 131 -13.53 -21.73 9.66
N ASP A 132 -14.63 -22.01 10.36
CA ASP A 132 -15.26 -21.05 11.26
C ASP A 132 -14.51 -21.05 12.60
N MET A 133 -14.22 -19.86 13.12
CA MET A 133 -13.44 -19.64 14.33
C MET A 133 -14.34 -19.30 15.52
N ASP A 134 -13.88 -19.60 16.73
CA ASP A 134 -14.65 -19.37 17.97
C ASP A 134 -15.06 -17.90 18.19
N TYR A 135 -14.31 -16.96 17.60
CA TYR A 135 -14.60 -15.52 17.63
C TYR A 135 -15.45 -15.04 16.45
N GLY A 136 -16.10 -15.96 15.72
CA GLY A 136 -17.09 -15.67 14.68
C GLY A 136 -16.51 -15.32 13.31
N SER A 137 -15.19 -15.41 13.12
CA SER A 137 -14.56 -15.26 11.81
C SER A 137 -14.70 -16.52 10.98
N ARG A 138 -14.79 -16.36 9.67
CA ARG A 138 -14.54 -17.44 8.71
C ARG A 138 -13.24 -17.13 8.00
N GLU A 139 -12.24 -18.00 8.12
CA GLU A 139 -10.90 -17.67 7.64
C GLU A 139 -10.01 -18.88 7.37
N TYR A 140 -8.95 -18.65 6.62
CA TYR A 140 -7.90 -19.62 6.31
C TYR A 140 -6.54 -18.91 6.31
N ALA A 141 -5.45 -19.69 6.29
CA ALA A 141 -4.11 -19.15 6.10
C ALA A 141 -3.28 -19.96 5.10
N ALA A 142 -2.45 -19.26 4.35
CA ALA A 142 -1.56 -19.83 3.35
C ALA A 142 -0.16 -19.19 3.42
N LYS A 143 0.85 -19.89 2.91
CA LYS A 143 2.17 -19.30 2.67
C LYS A 143 2.31 -18.79 1.25
N ASP A 144 3.07 -17.72 1.10
CA ASP A 144 3.62 -17.31 -0.19
C ASP A 144 4.94 -18.06 -0.51
N PRO A 145 5.52 -17.89 -1.73
CA PRO A 145 6.70 -18.64 -2.16
C PRO A 145 7.95 -18.45 -1.28
N GLU A 146 8.01 -17.38 -0.48
CA GLU A 146 9.12 -17.09 0.42
C GLU A 146 8.77 -17.33 1.89
N GLY A 147 7.58 -17.88 2.17
CA GLY A 147 7.18 -18.34 3.48
C GLY A 147 6.52 -17.28 4.36
N ASN A 148 6.16 -16.10 3.84
CA ASN A 148 5.31 -15.19 4.61
C ASN A 148 3.94 -15.82 4.80
N LEU A 149 3.36 -15.61 5.98
CA LEU A 149 2.05 -16.11 6.36
C LEU A 149 0.97 -15.09 5.97
N TRP A 150 0.00 -15.53 5.18
CA TRP A 150 -1.15 -14.74 4.77
C TRP A 150 -2.41 -15.37 5.33
N SER A 151 -3.12 -14.63 6.18
CA SER A 151 -4.44 -15.01 6.68
C SER A 151 -5.51 -14.16 6.01
N PHE A 152 -6.59 -14.81 5.58
CA PHE A 152 -7.73 -14.14 4.95
C PHE A 152 -9.01 -14.51 5.67
N GLY A 153 -9.76 -13.51 6.12
CA GLY A 153 -10.97 -13.77 6.89
C GLY A 153 -11.93 -12.61 7.00
N THR A 154 -12.96 -12.78 7.83
CA THR A 154 -14.02 -11.78 8.03
C THR A 154 -13.84 -10.95 9.30
N TYR A 155 -12.90 -11.30 10.18
CA TYR A 155 -12.68 -10.57 11.43
C TYR A 155 -12.18 -9.15 11.19
N ARG A 156 -12.87 -8.18 11.81
CA ARG A 156 -12.50 -6.77 11.75
C ARG A 156 -12.29 -6.25 13.17
N PRO A 157 -11.04 -5.97 13.58
CA PRO A 157 -10.79 -5.40 14.90
C PRO A 157 -11.50 -4.06 15.07
N GLY A 158 -12.27 -3.91 16.15
CA GLY A 158 -12.81 -2.62 16.60
C GLY A 158 -13.99 -2.06 15.79
N VAL A 159 -14.66 -2.87 14.98
CA VAL A 159 -15.93 -2.49 14.30
C VAL A 159 -17.12 -3.31 14.81
#